data_AF-A0A1G0LKV3-F1
#
_entry.id   AF-A0A1G0LKV3-F1
#
_cell.length_a   1.000
_cell.length_b   1.000
_cell.length_c   1.000
_cell.angle_alpha   90.00
_cell.angle_beta   90.00
_cell.angle_gamma   90.00
#
_symmetry.space_group_name_H-M   'P 1'
#
loop_
_entity.id
_entity.type
_entity.pdbx_description
1 polymer ?
#
loop_
_entity_poly.entity_id
_entity_poly.type
_entity_poly.pdbx_seq_one_letter_code
_entity_poly.pdbx_strand_id
1 'polypeptide(L)' 'MLGDLNIAEPKALIGFAGPRVIEQTIRQKLPEGFQRAEYLLDHGMVDAIIPRTEMRQKLSSILKMLHRTNA' A
#
# COMPACT_ATOMS: atom_id res chain seq x y z
N MET A 1 5.31 6.53 1.46
CA MET A 1 4.45 7.25 0.49
C MET A 1 5.25 8.32 -0.23
N LEU A 2 6.31 7.94 -0.94
CA LEU A 2 7.12 8.86 -1.75
C LEU A 2 7.58 8.18 -3.05
N GLY A 3 7.14 6.95 -3.30
CA GLY A 3 7.43 6.27 -4.55
C GLY A 3 6.53 6.83 -5.65
N ASP A 4 7.03 6.82 -6.89
CA ASP A 4 6.22 7.05 -8.07
C ASP A 4 5.04 6.08 -8.15
N LEU A 5 5.22 4.87 -7.58
CA LEU A 5 4.18 3.90 -7.29
C LEU A 5 4.38 3.32 -5.89
N ASN A 6 3.35 3.39 -5.05
CA ASN A 6 3.28 2.73 -3.75
C ASN A 6 2.47 1.43 -3.89
N ILE A 7 3.16 0.29 -3.81
CA ILE A 7 2.55 -1.05 -3.94
C ILE A 7 2.58 -1.73 -2.57
N ALA A 8 1.49 -2.41 -2.21
CA ALA A 8 1.37 -3.16 -0.96
C ALA A 8 1.08 -4.65 -1.20
N GLU A 9 1.32 -5.48 -0.18
CA GLU A 9 0.86 -6.87 -0.14
C GLU A 9 -0.55 -6.95 0.49
N PRO A 10 -1.33 -8.01 0.19
CA PRO A 10 -2.67 -8.19 0.77
C PRO A 10 -2.65 -8.12 2.30
N LYS A 11 -3.61 -7.39 2.88
CA LYS A 11 -3.80 -7.24 4.34
C LYS A 11 -2.63 -6.59 5.10
N ALA A 12 -1.64 -6.04 4.40
CA ALA A 12 -0.50 -5.36 5.05
C ALA A 12 -1.01 -4.20 5.92
N LEU A 13 -0.45 -4.05 7.12
CA LEU A 13 -0.74 -2.93 8.01
C LEU A 13 0.26 -1.79 7.71
N ILE A 14 -0.24 -0.64 7.28
CA ILE A 14 0.57 0.51 6.87
C ILE A 14 0.00 1.76 7.54
N GLY A 15 0.85 2.48 8.26
CA GLY A 15 0.45 3.70 8.95
C GLY A 15 1.62 4.37 9.64
N PHE A 16 1.46 5.67 9.92
CA PHE A 16 2.48 6.43 10.65
C PHE A 16 2.49 6.09 12.15
N ALA A 17 1.32 6.08 12.77
CA ALA A 17 1.12 5.69 14.17
C ALA A 17 0.37 4.35 14.24
N GLY A 18 0.69 3.53 15.23
CA GLY A 18 -0.02 2.26 15.45
C GLY A 18 -1.50 2.48 15.84
N PRO A 19 -2.40 1.55 15.48
CA PRO A 19 -3.85 1.73 15.65
C PRO A 19 -4.24 1.98 17.11
N ARG A 20 -3.60 1.29 18.06
CA ARG A 20 -3.83 1.49 19.50
C ARG A 20 -3.54 2.92 19.98
N VAL A 21 -2.46 3.53 19.47
CA VAL A 21 -2.12 4.92 19.83
C VAL A 21 -3.19 5.86 19.31
N ILE A 22 -3.64 5.66 18.06
CA ILE A 22 -4.68 6.49 17.45
C ILE A 22 -6.00 6.37 18.22
N GLU A 23 -6.46 5.15 18.52
CA GLU A 23 -7.68 4.91 19.30
C GLU A 23 -7.65 5.58 20.67
N GLN A 24 -6.51 5.51 21.36
CA GLN A 24 -6.32 6.17 22.65
C GLN A 24 -6.38 7.70 22.53
N THR A 25 -5.83 8.26 21.46
CA THR A 25 -5.84 9.71 21.21
C THR A 25 -7.24 10.23 20.84
N ILE A 26 -7.96 9.56 19.94
CA ILE A 26 -9.27 10.02 19.45
C ILE A 26 -10.45 9.53 20.32
N ARG A 27 -10.21 8.57 21.22
CA ARG A 27 -11.19 7.91 22.09
C ARG A 27 -12.38 7.29 21.34
N GLN A 28 -12.12 6.76 20.14
CA GLN A 28 -13.08 6.08 19.28
C GLN A 28 -12.46 4.80 18.73
N LYS A 29 -13.30 3.83 18.36
CA LYS A 29 -12.86 2.63 17.65
C LYS A 29 -12.53 2.98 16.21
N LEU A 30 -11.46 2.39 15.67
CA LEU A 30 -11.13 2.56 14.27
C LEU A 30 -12.07 1.74 13.37
N PRO A 31 -12.34 2.21 12.14
CA PRO A 31 -13.07 1.43 11.14
C PRO A 31 -12.46 0.05 10.92
N GLU A 32 -13.28 -0.91 10.49
CA GLU A 32 -12.75 -2.21 10.08
C GLU A 32 -11.79 -2.06 8.91
N GLY A 33 -10.67 -2.78 8.96
CA GLY A 33 -9.64 -2.69 7.93
C GLY A 33 -8.85 -1.38 7.93
N PHE A 34 -9.04 -0.47 8.90
CA PHE A 34 -8.23 0.74 9.00
C PHE A 34 -6.73 0.40 8.95
N GLN A 35 -5.97 1.21 8.21
CA GLN A 35 -4.54 1.00 7.91
C GLN A 35 -4.20 -0.28 7.13
N ARG A 36 -5.18 -1.08 6.68
CA ARG A 36 -4.90 -2.20 5.78
C ARG A 36 -4.64 -1.71 4.37
N ALA A 37 -3.88 -2.49 3.62
CA ALA A 37 -3.59 -2.22 2.21
C ALA A 37 -4.86 -1.93 1.39
N GLU A 38 -5.94 -2.69 1.63
CA GLU A 38 -7.24 -2.53 0.99
C GLU A 38 -7.88 -1.18 1.33
N TYR A 39 -7.89 -0.82 2.61
CA TYR A 39 -8.37 0.49 3.05
C TYR A 39 -7.56 1.63 2.42
N LEU A 40 -6.24 1.48 2.34
CA LEU A 40 -5.38 2.51 1.75
C LEU A 40 -5.50 2.61 0.22
N LEU A 41 -5.77 1.50 -0.46
CA LEU A 41 -6.10 1.50 -1.88
C LEU A 41 -7.39 2.29 -2.13
N ASP A 42 -8.44 2.02 -1.34
CA ASP A 42 -9.72 2.73 -1.44
C ASP A 42 -9.62 4.23 -1.14
N HIS A 43 -8.61 4.65 -0.36
CA HIS A 43 -8.36 6.05 0.00
C HIS A 43 -7.24 6.72 -0.84
N GLY A 44 -6.79 6.08 -1.93
CA GLY A 44 -5.83 6.67 -2.88
C GLY A 44 -4.40 6.80 -2.35
N MET A 45 -4.07 6.03 -1.33
CA MET A 45 -2.78 6.05 -0.64
C MET A 45 -1.85 4.94 -1.15
N VAL A 46 -2.41 3.83 -1.63
CA VAL A 46 -1.71 2.72 -2.28
C VAL A 46 -2.22 2.61 -3.72
N ASP A 47 -1.33 2.37 -4.69
CA ASP A 47 -1.66 2.30 -6.11
C ASP A 47 -2.06 0.89 -6.56
N ALA A 48 -1.52 -0.14 -5.92
CA ALA A 48 -1.84 -1.53 -6.21
C ALA A 48 -1.57 -2.45 -5.02
N ILE A 49 -2.37 -3.51 -4.92
CA ILE A 49 -2.14 -4.63 -4.00
C ILE A 49 -1.73 -5.85 -4.82
N ILE A 50 -0.54 -6.38 -4.55
CA ILE A 50 0.04 -7.48 -5.34
C ILE A 50 0.43 -8.64 -4.42
N PRO A 51 -0.12 -9.85 -4.63
CA PRO A 51 0.32 -11.05 -3.91
C PRO A 51 1.82 -11.31 -4.10
N ARG A 52 2.49 -11.79 -3.05
CA ARG A 52 3.95 -12.04 -3.05
C ARG A 52 4.42 -12.90 -4.22
N THR A 53 3.65 -13.92 -4.57
CA THR A 53 3.93 -14.86 -5.67
C THR A 53 3.96 -14.19 -7.05
N GLU A 54 3.23 -13.09 -7.24
CA GLU A 54 3.14 -12.37 -8.51
C GLU A 54 4.08 -11.15 -8.57
N MET A 55 4.58 -10.72 -7.42
CA MET A 55 5.32 -9.46 -7.24
C MET A 55 6.49 -9.33 -8.21
N ARG A 56 7.31 -10.39 -8.37
CA ARG A 56 8.48 -10.37 -9.28
C ARG A 56 8.08 -10.03 -10.71
N GLN A 57 7.03 -10.68 -11.22
CA GLN A 57 6.59 -10.49 -12.59
C GLN A 57 5.99 -9.10 -12.79
N LYS A 58 5.15 -8.65 -11.84
CA LYS A 58 4.50 -7.33 -11.89
C LYS A 58 5.52 -6.20 -11.82
N LEU A 59 6.46 -6.25 -10.87
CA LEU A 59 7.52 -5.24 -10.76
C LEU A 59 8.37 -5.17 -12.03
N SER A 60 8.72 -6.31 -12.64
CA SER A 60 9.45 -6.32 -13.90
C SER A 60 8.67 -5.64 -15.03
N SER A 61 7.37 -5.89 -15.14
CA SER A 61 6.50 -5.25 -16.14
C SER A 61 6.41 -3.74 -15.94
N ILE A 62 6.17 -3.30 -14.70
CA ILE A 62 6.03 -1.88 -14.34
C ILE A 62 7.33 -1.14 -14.65
N LEU A 63 8.48 -1.65 -14.18
CA LEU A 63 9.77 -1.02 -14.43
C LEU A 63 10.11 -0.97 -15.92
N LYS A 64 9.78 -2.00 -16.72
CA LYS A 64 9.94 -1.95 -18.18
C LYS A 64 9.08 -0.89 -18.85
N MET A 65 7.88 -0.64 -18.33
CA MET A 65 7.01 0.42 -18.86
C MET A 65 7.53 1.81 -18.50
N LEU A 66 8.04 1.99 -17.28
CA LEU A 66 8.54 3.28 -16.78
C LEU A 66 9.95 3.60 -17.28
N HIS A 67 10.79 2.59 -17.49
CA HIS A 67 12.11 2.76 -18.08
C HIS A 67 12.02 2.66 -19.60
N ARG A 68 12.15 3.79 -20.29
CA ARG A 68 12.56 3.80 -21.70
C ARG A 68 13.93 3.14 -21.79
N THR A 69 13.97 1.92 -22.31
CA THR A 69 15.23 1.37 -22.82
C THR A 69 15.46 2.09 -24.14
N ASN A 70 16.33 3.10 -24.14
CA ASN A 70 16.81 3.67 -25.40
C ASN A 70 17.59 2.55 -26.10
N ALA A 71 16.95 1.94 -27.10
CA ALA A 71 17.64 1.19 -28.14
C ALA A 71 18.32 2.17 -29.09
#